data_AF-A0A640YAT0-F1
#
_entry.id   AF-A0A640YAT0-F1
#
_cell.length_a   1.000
_cell.length_b   1.000
_cell.length_c   1.000
_cell.angle_alpha   90.00
_cell.angle_beta   90.00
_cell.angle_gamma   90.00
#
_symmetry.space_group_name_H-M   'P 1'
#
loop_
_entity.id
_entity.type
_entity.pdbx_description
1 polymer ?
#
loop_
_entity_poly.entity_id
_entity_poly.type
_entity_poly.pdbx_seq_one_letter_code
_entity_poly.pdbx_strand_id
1 'polypeptide(L)' 'MGTTWYLVLSALLFAIGAGWVLVRRSPLVILLCLELMLNSANLALLAFGRNLGNA' A
#
# COMPACT_ATOMS: atom_id res chain seq x y z
N MET A 1 19.67 1.24 -4.04
CA MET A 1 18.78 2.41 -4.26
C MET A 1 17.43 2.09 -4.92
N GLY A 2 17.26 0.96 -5.62
CA GLY A 2 16.01 0.71 -6.36
C GLY A 2 14.78 0.42 -5.49
N THR A 3 14.92 -0.26 -4.36
CA THR A 3 13.79 -0.81 -3.55
C THR A 3 13.21 0.18 -2.53
N THR A 4 14.01 1.10 -1.99
CA THR A 4 13.55 2.11 -1.03
C THR A 4 12.45 3.00 -1.60
N TRP A 5 12.52 3.37 -2.88
CA TRP A 5 11.48 4.16 -3.54
C TRP A 5 10.14 3.44 -3.58
N TYR A 6 10.13 2.13 -3.83
CA TYR A 6 8.90 1.33 -3.81
C TYR A 6 8.31 1.20 -2.41
N LEU A 7 9.15 1.12 -1.37
CA LEU A 7 8.69 1.11 0.03
C LEU A 7 8.03 2.43 0.42
N VAL A 8 8.64 3.56 0.06
CA VAL A 8 8.08 4.90 0.31
C VAL A 8 6.77 5.08 -0.43
N LEU A 9 6.71 4.69 -1.72
CA LEU A 9 5.51 4.77 -2.52
C LEU A 9 4.36 3.93 -1.94
N SER A 10 4.65 2.68 -1.57
CA SER A 10 3.68 1.77 -0.94
C SER A 10 3.12 2.35 0.37
N ALA A 11 4.00 2.87 1.24
CA ALA A 11 3.58 3.47 2.50
C ALA A 11 2.68 4.70 2.27
N LEU A 12 2.99 5.53 1.27
CA LEU A 12 2.19 6.70 0.91
C LEU A 12 0.80 6.30 0.42
N LEU A 13 0.72 5.34 -0.50
CA LEU A 13 -0.55 4.84 -1.04
C LEU A 13 -1.41 4.18 0.05
N PHE A 14 -0.79 3.42 0.95
CA PHE A 14 -1.48 2.82 2.09
C PHE A 14 -2.03 3.88 3.05
N ALA A 15 -1.24 4.91 3.38
CA ALA A 15 -1.68 6.01 4.26
C ALA A 15 -2.83 6.82 3.63
N ILE A 16 -2.79 7.06 2.32
CA ILE A 16 -3.89 7.70 1.58
C ILE A 16 -5.15 6.82 1.68
N GLY A 17 -5.04 5.53 1.37
CA GLY A 17 -6.15 4.59 1.53
C GLY A 17 -6.74 4.62 2.95
N ALA A 18 -5.88 4.65 3.98
CA ALA A 18 -6.26 4.66 5.39
C ALA A 18 -7.01 5.93 5.78
N GLY A 19 -6.52 7.09 5.31
CA GLY A 19 -7.23 8.36 5.48
C GLY A 19 -8.61 8.35 4.83
N TRP A 20 -8.72 7.81 3.61
CA TRP A 20 -9.99 7.77 2.88
C TRP A 20 -11.04 6.82 3.47
N VAL A 21 -10.61 5.71 4.09
CA VAL A 21 -11.51 4.77 4.78
C VAL A 21 -12.33 5.45 5.87
N LEU A 22 -11.73 6.39 6.61
CA LEU A 22 -12.38 7.06 7.74
C LEU A 22 -13.43 8.10 7.30
N VAL A 23 -13.30 8.63 6.09
CA VAL A 23 -14.13 9.74 5.57
C VAL A 23 -15.37 9.22 4.83
N ARG A 24 -15.35 7.99 4.32
CA ARG A 24 -16.39 7.46 3.43
C ARG A 24 -17.47 6.70 4.20
N ARG A 25 -18.73 7.11 4.00
CA ARG A 25 -19.93 6.45 4.57
C ARG A 25 -20.49 5.30 3.71
N SER A 26 -20.02 5.16 2.48
CA SER A 26 -20.54 4.14 1.56
C SER A 26 -19.68 2.87 1.60
N PRO A 27 -20.28 1.69 1.86
CA PRO A 27 -19.54 0.43 2.00
C PRO A 27 -18.79 0.03 0.73
N LEU A 28 -19.31 0.34 -0.46
CA LEU A 28 -18.62 0.09 -1.73
C LEU A 28 -17.30 0.85 -1.82
N VAL A 29 -17.26 2.08 -1.33
CA VAL A 29 -16.05 2.90 -1.38
C VAL A 29 -15.02 2.43 -0.35
N ILE A 30 -15.49 1.95 0.81
CA ILE A 30 -14.63 1.33 1.81
C ILE A 30 -13.93 0.09 1.22
N LEU A 31 -14.68 -0.75 0.49
CA LEU A 31 -14.11 -1.92 -0.22
C LEU A 31 -13.09 -1.51 -1.29
N LEU A 32 -13.38 -0.48 -2.09
CA LEU A 32 -12.43 0.05 -3.07
C LEU A 32 -11.13 0.55 -2.42
N CYS A 33 -11.23 1.28 -1.31
CA CYS A 33 -10.06 1.72 -0.55
C CYS A 33 -9.30 0.51 0.02
N LEU A 34 -10.01 -0.53 0.44
CA LEU A 34 -9.41 -1.77 0.94
C LEU A 34 -8.62 -2.49 -0.17
N GLU A 35 -9.15 -2.58 -1.40
CA GLU A 35 -8.41 -3.12 -2.55
C GLU A 35 -7.14 -2.31 -2.83
N LEU A 36 -7.21 -0.97 -2.75
CA LEU A 36 -6.06 -0.09 -2.93
C LEU A 36 -5.01 -0.27 -1.82
N MET A 37 -5.44 -0.40 -0.56
CA MET A 37 -4.55 -0.71 0.57
C MET A 37 -3.87 -2.06 0.39
N LEU A 38 -4.64 -3.09 0.01
CA LEU A 38 -4.12 -4.45 -0.21
C LEU A 38 -3.11 -4.46 -1.35
N ASN A 39 -3.38 -3.75 -2.45
CA ASN A 39 -2.43 -3.60 -3.56
C ASN A 39 -1.13 -2.90 -3.11
N SER A 40 -1.25 -1.84 -2.31
CA SER A 40 -0.12 -1.11 -1.74
C SER A 40 0.72 -2.00 -0.82
N ALA A 41 0.08 -2.74 0.09
CA ALA A 41 0.75 -3.68 0.99
C ALA A 41 1.49 -4.78 0.21
N ASN A 42 0.91 -5.28 -0.88
CA ASN A 42 1.56 -6.26 -1.74
C ASN A 42 2.83 -5.68 -2.41
N LEU A 43 2.81 -4.39 -2.78
CA LEU A 43 3.97 -3.68 -3.30
C LEU A 43 5.09 -3.56 -2.24
N ALA A 44 4.75 -3.29 -0.98
CA ALA A 44 5.70 -3.28 0.14
C ALA A 44 6.31 -4.67 0.37
N LEU A 45 5.47 -5.72 0.40
CA LEU A 45 5.93 -7.10 0.55
C LEU A 45 6.86 -7.52 -0.58
N LEU A 46 6.55 -7.15 -1.83
CA LEU A 46 7.42 -7.39 -2.98
C LEU A 46 8.75 -6.64 -2.85
N ALA A 47 8.72 -5.37 -2.45
CA ALA A 47 9.93 -4.57 -2.26
C ALA A 47 10.81 -5.11 -1.13
N PHE A 48 10.22 -5.59 -0.03
CA PHE A 48 10.93 -6.29 1.05
C PHE A 48 11.47 -7.64 0.59
N GLY A 49 10.67 -8.46 -0.10
CA GLY A 49 11.12 -9.74 -0.67
C GLY A 49 12.28 -9.55 -1.65
N ARG A 50 12.26 -8.47 -2.43
CA ARG A 50 13.40 -8.09 -3.30
C ARG A 50 14.60 -7.59 -2.50
N ASN A 51 14.42 -6.97 -1.35
CA ASN A 51 15.53 -6.53 -0.49
C ASN A 51 16.19 -7.73 0.21
N LEU A 52 15.38 -8.64 0.76
CA LEU A 52 15.83 -9.84 1.47
C LEU A 52 16.38 -10.91 0.52
N GLY A 53 15.79 -11.10 -0.65
CA GLY A 53 16.22 -12.11 -1.63
C GLY A 53 17.42 -11.69 -2.50
N ASN A 54 17.83 -10.41 -2.44
CA ASN A 54 19.08 -9.93 -3.05
C ASN A 54 20.19 -9.72 -1.99
N ALA A 55 20.01 -10.25 -0.78
CA ALA A 55 21.01 -10.27 0.28
C ALA A 55 21.80 -11.58 0.31
#